data_AF-A0A7C3HQ89-F1
#
_entry.id   AF-A0A7C3HQ89-F1
#
_cell.length_a   1.000
_cell.length_b   1.000
_cell.length_c   1.000
_cell.angle_alpha   90.00
_cell.angle_beta   90.00
_cell.angle_gamma   90.00
#
_symmetry.space_group_name_H-M   'P 1'
#
loop_
_entity.id
_entity.type
_entity.pdbx_description
1 polymer ?
#
loop_
_entity_poly.entity_id
_entity_poly.type
_entity_poly.pdbx_seq_one_letter_code
_entity_poly.pdbx_strand_id
1 'polypeptide(L)' 'MEQKDFFELIQKQGMVAPEEVPSLKRAVDRIVRRLARGETVKLPGVGKLIPQVRKSILFQSGGRQRKEARGGGR' A
#
# COMPACT_ATOMS: atom_id res chain seq x y z
N MET A 1 -3.13 3.36 16.62
CA MET A 1 -2.01 3.98 15.89
C MET A 1 -2.57 5.19 15.17
N GLU A 2 -2.26 6.38 15.68
CA GLU A 2 -2.65 7.63 15.05
C GLU A 2 -1.80 7.81 13.78
N GLN A 3 -2.34 8.44 12.73
CA GLN A 3 -1.58 8.68 11.50
C GLN A 3 -0.28 9.48 11.72
N LYS A 4 -0.21 10.25 12.82
CA LYS A 4 1.00 10.97 13.24
C LYS A 4 2.14 10.01 13.56
N ASP A 5 1.84 8.88 14.20
CA ASP A 5 2.83 7.88 14.60
C ASP A 5 3.52 7.27 13.37
N PHE A 6 2.77 7.01 12.30
CA PHE A 6 3.33 6.41 11.09
C PHE A 6 4.36 7.33 10.42
N PHE A 7 4.02 8.59 10.14
CA PHE A 7 4.95 9.52 9.47
C PHE A 7 6.17 9.88 10.32
N GLU A 8 6.04 9.89 11.64
CA GLU A 8 7.18 10.05 12.55
C GLU A 8 8.08 8.81 12.54
N LEU A 9 7.52 7.61 12.47
CA LEU A 9 8.29 6.37 12.40
C LEU A 9 9.11 6.25 11.11
N ILE A 10 8.53 6.54 9.94
CA ILE A 10 9.27 6.49 8.65
C ILE A 10 10.37 7.56 8.58
N GLN A 11 10.16 8.73 9.19
CA GLN A 11 11.21 9.75 9.35
C GLN A 11 12.33 9.28 10.28
N LYS A 12 11.98 8.73 11.45
CA LYS A 12 12.97 8.19 12.40
C LYS A 12 13.78 7.04 11.83
N GLN A 13 13.20 6.26 10.92
CA GLN A 13 13.89 5.19 10.19
C GLN A 13 14.73 5.70 9.00
N GLY A 14 14.75 7.01 8.73
CA GLY A 14 15.52 7.60 7.64
C GLY A 14 15.02 7.21 6.24
N MET A 15 13.80 6.69 6.13
CA MET A 15 13.23 6.27 4.85
C MET A 15 12.79 7.45 3.98
N VAL A 16 12.53 8.62 4.59
CA VAL A 16 12.01 9.81 3.94
C VAL A 16 12.62 11.04 4.61
N ALA A 17 13.09 12.00 3.81
CA ALA A 17 13.57 13.27 4.35
C ALA A 17 12.41 14.08 4.97
N PRO A 18 12.64 14.86 6.04
CA PRO A 18 11.58 15.65 6.70
C PRO A 18 10.80 16.55 5.72
N GLU A 19 11.49 17.04 4.69
CA GLU A 19 10.98 17.92 3.63
C GLU A 19 9.98 17.23 2.70
N GLU A 20 10.08 15.91 2.56
CA GLU A 20 9.26 15.10 1.65
C GLU A 20 7.99 14.56 2.32
N VAL A 21 7.90 14.65 3.65
CA VAL A 21 6.76 14.19 4.44
C VAL A 21 5.43 14.83 4.02
N PRO A 22 5.35 16.16 3.75
CA PRO A 22 4.12 16.77 3.25
C PRO A 22 3.69 16.20 1.89
N SER A 23 4.64 15.92 1.00
CA SER A 23 4.39 15.31 -0.31
C SER A 23 3.87 13.89 -0.17
N LEU A 24 4.46 13.11 0.74
CA LEU A 24 4.01 11.76 1.05
C LEU A 24 2.58 11.75 1.64
N LYS A 25 2.28 12.66 2.58
CA LYS A 25 0.93 12.82 3.13
C LYS A 25 -0.09 13.09 2.02
N ARG A 26 0.22 14.01 1.10
CA ARG A 26 -0.65 14.30 -0.05
C ARG A 26 -0.83 13.08 -0.97
N ALA A 27 0.21 12.27 -1.16
CA ALA A 27 0.11 11.04 -1.95
C ALA A 27 -0.82 10.02 -1.29
N VAL A 28 -0.69 9.81 0.03
CA VAL A 28 -1.58 8.93 0.81
C VAL A 28 -3.03 9.43 0.73
N ASP A 29 -3.27 10.73 0.93
CA ASP A 29 -4.60 11.33 0.81
C ASP A 29 -5.24 11.10 -0.57
N ARG A 30 -4.46 11.22 -1.64
CA ARG A 30 -4.94 10.94 -3.00
C ARG A 30 -5.34 9.47 -3.15
N ILE A 31 -4.55 8.54 -2.61
CA ILE A 31 -4.86 7.10 -2.64
C ILE A 31 -6.18 6.84 -1.90
N VAL A 32 -6.32 7.38 -0.68
CA VAL A 32 -7.54 7.21 0.13
C VAL A 32 -8.76 7.78 -0.58
N ARG A 33 -8.65 8.97 -1.17
CA ARG A 33 -9.76 9.59 -1.94
C ARG A 33 -10.17 8.75 -3.15
N ARG A 34 -9.21 8.14 -3.86
CA ARG A 34 -9.51 7.25 -4.99
C ARG A 34 -10.21 5.98 -4.53
N LEU A 35 -9.73 5.36 -3.45
CA LEU A 35 -10.37 4.17 -2.88
C LEU A 35 -11.79 4.46 -2.37
N ALA A 36 -12.00 5.62 -1.75
CA ALA A 36 -13.33 6.07 -1.31
C ALA A 36 -14.33 6.26 -2.47
N ARG A 37 -13.83 6.57 -3.68
CA ARG A 37 -14.64 6.65 -4.90
C ARG A 37 -14.89 5.30 -5.58
N GLY A 38 -14.37 4.20 -5.01
CA GLY A 38 -14.45 2.88 -5.63
C GLY A 38 -13.39 2.61 -6.70
N GLU A 39 -12.37 3.47 -6.82
CA GLU A 39 -11.29 3.25 -7.80
C GLU A 39 -10.23 2.27 -7.26
N THR A 40 -9.82 1.31 -8.09
CA THR A 40 -8.66 0.46 -7.80
C THR A 40 -7.36 1.24 -7.98
N VAL A 41 -6.48 1.22 -6.98
CA VAL A 41 -5.18 1.89 -7.02
C VAL A 41 -4.06 0.86 -7.20
N LYS A 42 -3.27 0.98 -8.27
CA LYS A 42 -2.06 0.16 -8.47
C LYS A 42 -0.87 0.86 -7.81
N LEU A 43 -0.12 0.10 -7.01
CA LEU A 43 1.11 0.50 -6.35
C LEU A 43 2.27 -0.27 -7.00
N PRO A 44 3.08 0.37 -7.87
CA PRO A 44 4.21 -0.28 -8.53
C PRO A 44 5.16 -0.95 -7.53
N GLY A 45 5.61 -2.17 -7.83
CA GLY A 45 6.50 -2.94 -6.96
C GLY A 45 5.85 -3.51 -5.69
N VAL A 46 4.60 -3.13 -5.37
CA VAL A 46 3.92 -3.52 -4.13
C VAL A 46 2.67 -4.36 -4.43
N GLY A 47 1.80 -3.90 -5.32
CA GLY A 47 0.54 -4.58 -5.65
C GLY A 47 -0.57 -3.63 -6.06
N LYS A 48 -1.81 -3.95 -5.69
CA LYS A 48 -2.97 -3.07 -5.91
C LYS A 48 -3.95 -3.11 -4.74
N LEU A 49 -4.58 -1.98 -4.49
CA LEU A 49 -5.63 -1.77 -3.50
C LEU A 49 -6.97 -1.73 -4.23
N ILE A 50 -7.89 -2.62 -3.85
CA ILE A 50 -9.19 -2.80 -4.47
C ILE A 50 -10.26 -2.46 -3.41
N PRO A 51 -11.06 -1.39 -3.61
CA PRO A 51 -12.13 -1.06 -2.70
C PRO A 51 -13.28 -2.06 -2.83
N GLN A 52 -13.91 -2.38 -1.70
CA GLN A 52 -15.03 -3.31 -1.60
C GLN A 52 -16.30 -2.57 -1.14
N VAL A 53 -17.46 -3.17 -1.40
CA VAL A 53 -18.80 -2.57 -1.19
C VAL A 53 -19.05 -2.13 0.27
N ARG A 54 -18.35 -2.71 1.26
CA ARG A 54 -18.54 -2.46 2.70
C ARG A 54 -17.44 -1.58 3.33
N LYS A 55 -16.89 -0.61 2.59
CA LYS A 55 -15.77 0.26 3.05
C LYS A 55 -14.50 -0.52 3.44
N SER A 56 -14.37 -1.78 3.04
CA SER A 56 -13.14 -2.54 3.19
C SER A 56 -12.24 -2.37 1.96
N ILE A 57 -10.93 -2.51 2.15
CA ILE A 57 -9.94 -2.45 1.08
C ILE A 57 -9.25 -3.80 1.01
N LEU A 58 -9.31 -4.45 -0.15
CA LEU A 58 -8.55 -5.66 -0.42
C LEU A 58 -7.19 -5.28 -1.00
N PHE A 59 -6.12 -5.73 -0.35
CA PHE A 59 -4.77 -5.63 -0.89
C PHE A 59 -4.42 -6.91 -1.64
N GLN A 60 -4.14 -6.79 -2.94
CA GLN A 60 -3.58 -7.88 -3.74
C GLN A 60 -2.11 -7.57 -4.02
N SER A 61 -1.20 -8.34 -3.43
CA SER A 61 0.23 -8.16 -3.62
C SER A 61 0.61 -8.40 -5.09
N GLY A 62 1.54 -7.58 -5.58
CA GLY A 62 2.07 -7.66 -6.94
C GLY A 62 3.18 -8.69 -7.10
N GLY A 63 3.49 -9.43 -6.04
CA GLY A 63 4.47 -10.51 -6.09
C GLY A 63 4.02 -11.54 -7.11
N ARG A 64 4.91 -11.87 -8.06
CA ARG A 64 4.83 -13.13 -8.81
C ARG A 64 4.33 -14.20 -7.86
N GLN A 65 3.19 -14.82 -8.17
CA GLN A 65 2.93 -16.18 -7.69
C GLN A 65 4.19 -16.97 -8.04
N ARG A 66 5.06 -17.17 -7.06
CA ARG A 66 6.05 -18.22 -7.09
C ARG A 66 5.17 -19.45 -7.21
N LYS A 67 5.04 -20.00 -8.41
CA LYS A 67 4.48 -21.34 -8.59
C LYS A 67 5.25 -22.19 -7.60
N GLU A 68 4.59 -22.65 -6.55
CA GLU A 68 5.00 -23.85 -5.86
C GLU A 68 5.06 -24.91 -6.97
N ALA A 69 6.28 -25.15 -7.46
CA ALA A 69 6.57 -26.33 -8.22
C ALA A 69 6.25 -27.47 -7.26
N ARG A 70 5.12 -28.13 -7.54
CA ARG A 70 4.73 -29.41 -6.96
C ARG A 70 5.93 -30.34 -7.03
N GLY A 71 6.67 -30.47 -5.95
CA GLY A 71 7.60 -31.56 -5.70
C GLY A 71 6.81 -32.78 -5.24
N GLY A 72 5.94 -33.29 -6.13
CA GLY A 72 5.26 -34.55 -5.95
C GLY A 72 5.92 -35.62 -6.80
N GLY A 73 6.58 -36.57 -6.13
CA GLY A 73 6.77 -37.96 -6.55
C GLY A 73 7.51 -38.23 -7.87
N ARG A 74 8.72 -38.76 -7.75
CA ARG A 74 9.03 -40.18 -7.99
C ARG A 74 10.37 -40.52 -7.37
#